data_AF-A0A946H6Y1-F1
#
_entry.id   AF-A0A946H6Y1-F1
#
_cell.length_a   1.000
_cell.length_b   1.000
_cell.length_c   1.000
_cell.angle_alpha   90.00
_cell.angle_beta   90.00
_cell.angle_gamma   90.00
#
_symmetry.space_group_name_H-M   'P 1'
#
loop_
_entity.id
_entity.type
_entity.pdbx_description
1 polymer ?
#
loop_
_entity_poly.entity_id
_entity_poly.type
_entity_poly.pdbx_seq_one_letter_code
_entity_poly.pdbx_strand_id
1 'polypeptide(L)'
;DRYDRRSTMLGLICCAMGFALLIVVFGAWSLPLLTILSFAFGDMMGPIYGLSVAQTNDYVEKDQFVAVSSGLLIAYSLGAIAGPNIASWLMNGVGPIGLWLYVAVILLGLGGYTVYRVRRHTALPVKEQGNYVAVAGETPLAGELDPRAPTLASQAQNGHQTPPAGPNMAPMGPKADRNRTM
;
A
#
# COMPACT_ATOMS: atom_id res chain seq x y z
N ASP A 1 -0.96 13.18 7.43
CA ASP A 1 -1.79 12.72 8.57
C ASP A 1 -2.90 13.69 9.00
N ARG A 2 -2.93 14.96 8.55
CA ARG A 2 -4.03 15.90 8.88
C ARG A 2 -5.15 16.00 7.84
N TYR A 3 -4.95 15.45 6.65
CA TYR A 3 -5.92 15.52 5.54
C TYR A 3 -6.48 14.14 5.24
N ASP A 4 -7.76 14.10 4.86
CA ASP A 4 -8.44 12.88 4.40
C ASP A 4 -7.65 12.28 3.23
N ARG A 5 -7.11 11.06 3.39
CA ARG A 5 -6.19 10.39 2.43
C ARG A 5 -6.76 10.41 1.00
N ARG A 6 -8.08 10.34 0.88
CA ARG A 6 -8.83 10.35 -0.38
C ARG A 6 -8.81 11.71 -1.06
N SER A 7 -9.00 12.78 -0.31
CA SER A 7 -8.92 14.16 -0.81
C SER A 7 -7.49 14.53 -1.21
N THR A 8 -6.49 14.06 -0.46
CA THR A 8 -5.07 14.21 -0.84
C THR A 8 -4.75 13.46 -2.12
N MET A 9 -5.22 12.21 -2.25
CA MET A 9 -5.01 11.42 -3.48
C MET A 9 -5.68 12.08 -4.69
N LEU A 10 -6.92 12.56 -4.56
CA LEU A 10 -7.60 13.26 -5.64
C LEU A 10 -6.88 14.57 -6.02
N GLY A 11 -6.40 15.33 -5.03
CA GLY A 11 -5.60 16.54 -5.27
C GLY A 11 -4.33 16.25 -6.06
N LEU A 12 -3.58 15.20 -5.68
CA LEU A 12 -2.37 14.77 -6.38
C LEU A 12 -2.67 14.34 -7.82
N ILE A 13 -3.74 13.57 -8.05
CA ILE A 13 -4.17 13.15 -9.39
C ILE A 13 -4.52 14.38 -10.25
N CYS A 14 -5.27 15.33 -9.70
CA CYS A 14 -5.62 16.56 -10.39
C CYS A 14 -4.39 17.41 -10.73
N CYS A 15 -3.42 17.55 -9.82
CA CYS A 15 -2.16 18.24 -10.07
C CYS A 15 -1.34 17.55 -11.17
N ALA A 16 -1.18 16.22 -11.10
CA ALA A 16 -0.48 15.44 -12.11
C ALA A 16 -1.14 15.57 -13.49
N MET A 17 -2.48 15.54 -13.54
CA MET A 17 -3.24 15.73 -14.77
C MET A 17 -3.07 17.16 -15.30
N GLY A 18 -3.05 18.16 -14.42
CA GLY A 18 -2.73 19.55 -14.77
C GLY A 18 -1.37 19.68 -15.44
N PHE A 19 -0.32 19.08 -14.87
CA PHE A 19 1.02 19.09 -15.49
C PHE A 19 1.02 18.37 -16.84
N ALA A 20 0.37 17.21 -16.97
CA ALA A 20 0.26 16.51 -18.25
C ALA A 20 -0.41 17.37 -19.33
N LEU A 21 -1.51 18.06 -18.99
CA LEU A 21 -2.21 18.97 -19.90
C LEU A 21 -1.38 20.22 -20.25
N LEU A 22 -0.63 20.77 -19.30
CA LEU A 22 0.31 21.86 -19.58
C LEU A 22 1.40 21.43 -20.56
N ILE A 23 1.88 20.18 -20.46
CA ILE A 23 2.85 19.63 -21.42
C ILE A 23 2.21 19.45 -22.79
N VAL A 24 0.94 19.03 -22.86
CA VAL A 24 0.21 18.97 -24.14
C VAL A 24 0.17 20.36 -24.79
N VAL A 25 -0.14 21.41 -24.05
CA VAL A 25 -0.28 22.76 -24.64
C VAL A 25 1.07 23.43 -24.94
N PHE A 26 2.05 23.32 -24.03
CA PHE A 26 3.28 24.11 -24.07
C PHE A 26 4.55 23.29 -24.29
N GLY A 27 4.48 21.96 -24.23
CA GLY A 27 5.65 21.07 -24.27
C GLY A 27 6.44 21.12 -25.58
N ALA A 28 5.81 21.54 -26.68
CA ALA A 28 6.48 21.71 -27.97
C ALA A 28 7.25 23.04 -28.09
N TRP A 29 7.05 24.00 -27.17
CA TRP A 29 7.58 25.36 -27.32
C TRP A 29 9.04 25.47 -26.88
N SER A 30 9.43 24.74 -25.84
CA SER A 30 10.81 24.72 -25.38
C SER A 30 11.17 23.45 -24.61
N LEU A 31 12.36 22.91 -24.90
CA LEU A 31 12.88 21.72 -24.23
C LEU A 31 13.04 21.92 -22.71
N PRO A 32 13.56 23.05 -22.19
CA PRO A 32 13.68 23.25 -20.75
C PRO A 32 12.33 23.24 -20.02
N LEU A 33 11.29 23.85 -20.60
CA LEU A 33 9.95 23.85 -20.03
C LEU A 33 9.37 22.43 -19.99
N LEU A 34 9.54 21.67 -21.08
CA LEU A 34 9.14 20.27 -21.13
C LEU A 34 9.82 19.46 -20.00
N THR A 35 11.12 19.63 -19.80
CA THR A 35 11.86 18.94 -18.74
C THR A 35 11.36 19.31 -17.35
N ILE A 36 11.14 20.60 -17.06
CA ILE A 36 10.65 21.07 -15.76
C ILE A 36 9.25 20.52 -15.48
N LEU A 37 8.34 20.59 -16.44
CA LEU A 37 6.99 20.04 -16.29
C LEU A 37 6.99 18.52 -16.15
N SER A 38 7.83 17.82 -16.91
CA SER A 38 7.97 16.36 -16.81
C SER A 38 8.54 15.93 -15.45
N PHE A 39 9.48 16.71 -14.91
CA PHE A 39 10.01 16.52 -13.56
C PHE A 39 8.91 16.71 -12.51
N ALA A 40 8.16 17.81 -12.59
CA ALA A 40 7.04 18.08 -11.68
C ALA A 40 5.96 16.99 -11.76
N PHE A 41 5.65 16.49 -12.95
CA PHE A 41 4.77 15.34 -13.13
C PHE A 41 5.32 14.07 -12.46
N GLY A 42 6.60 13.77 -12.65
CA GLY A 42 7.26 12.62 -12.05
C GLY A 42 7.24 12.65 -10.52
N ASP A 43 7.43 13.83 -9.92
CA ASP A 43 7.35 14.04 -8.47
C ASP A 43 5.98 13.65 -7.90
N MET A 44 4.90 13.91 -8.63
CA MET A 44 3.55 13.53 -8.20
C MET A 44 3.32 12.01 -8.15
N MET A 45 4.08 11.21 -8.93
CA MET A 45 3.87 9.76 -9.01
C MET A 45 4.26 9.03 -7.71
N GLY A 46 5.30 9.50 -7.00
CA GLY A 46 5.76 8.89 -5.74
C GLY A 46 4.68 8.87 -4.66
N PRO A 47 4.11 10.03 -4.28
CA PRO A 47 3.01 10.09 -3.33
C PRO A 47 1.75 9.34 -3.77
N ILE A 48 1.41 9.36 -5.06
CA ILE A 48 0.25 8.61 -5.58
C ILE A 48 0.45 7.11 -5.40
N TYR A 49 1.64 6.59 -5.70
CA TYR A 49 1.98 5.19 -5.49
C TYR A 49 1.91 4.82 -4.00
N GLY A 50 2.57 5.61 -3.14
CA GLY A 50 2.57 5.36 -1.69
C GLY A 50 1.18 5.35 -1.07
N LEU A 51 0.32 6.32 -1.44
CA LEU A 51 -1.08 6.36 -1.00
C LEU A 51 -1.89 5.17 -1.51
N SER A 52 -1.66 4.74 -2.75
CA SER A 52 -2.37 3.60 -3.35
C SER A 52 -2.01 2.29 -2.64
N VAL A 53 -0.73 2.07 -2.36
CA VAL A 53 -0.26 0.88 -1.62
C VAL A 53 -0.75 0.91 -0.18
N ALA A 54 -0.67 2.05 0.50
CA ALA A 54 -1.18 2.20 1.86
C ALA A 54 -2.68 1.89 1.94
N GLN A 55 -3.47 2.42 0.99
CA GLN A 55 -4.89 2.12 0.91
C GLN A 55 -5.15 0.63 0.68
N THR A 56 -4.42 -0.03 -0.21
CA THR A 56 -4.59 -1.48 -0.42
C THR A 56 -4.25 -2.24 0.85
N ASN A 57 -3.11 -1.95 1.48
CA ASN A 57 -2.65 -2.64 2.68
C ASN A 57 -3.60 -2.47 3.88
N ASP A 58 -4.28 -1.32 3.99
CA ASP A 58 -5.27 -1.08 5.05
C ASP A 58 -6.49 -2.03 4.98
N TYR A 59 -6.77 -2.65 3.81
CA TYR A 59 -7.93 -3.53 3.61
C TYR A 59 -7.58 -5.04 3.52
N VAL A 60 -6.32 -5.41 3.73
CA VAL A 60 -5.85 -6.79 3.52
C VAL A 60 -5.59 -7.51 4.84
N GLU A 61 -6.33 -8.59 5.07
CA GLU A 61 -6.11 -9.49 6.21
C GLU A 61 -4.79 -10.28 6.03
N LYS A 62 -4.14 -10.66 7.14
CA LYS A 62 -2.79 -11.26 7.15
C LYS A 62 -2.69 -12.54 6.33
N ASP A 63 -3.75 -13.34 6.31
CA ASP A 63 -3.89 -14.59 5.56
C ASP A 63 -4.07 -14.37 4.05
N GLN A 64 -4.62 -13.22 3.65
CA GLN A 64 -4.89 -12.88 2.25
C GLN A 64 -3.78 -12.05 1.60
N PHE A 65 -2.79 -11.60 2.36
CA PHE A 65 -1.74 -10.70 1.88
C PHE A 65 -1.01 -11.21 0.64
N VAL A 66 -0.66 -12.50 0.60
CA VAL A 66 0.04 -13.11 -0.55
C VAL A 66 -0.86 -13.15 -1.79
N ALA A 67 -2.14 -13.48 -1.63
CA ALA A 67 -3.10 -13.54 -2.73
C ALA A 67 -3.37 -12.15 -3.33
N VAL A 68 -3.58 -11.13 -2.48
CA VAL A 68 -3.78 -9.75 -2.94
C VAL A 68 -2.53 -9.19 -3.60
N SER A 69 -1.35 -9.41 -3.01
CA SER A 69 -0.07 -8.96 -3.58
C SER A 69 0.20 -9.58 -4.95
N SER A 70 -0.07 -10.89 -5.13
CA SER A 70 0.08 -11.54 -6.43
C SER A 70 -0.91 -11.01 -7.47
N GLY A 71 -2.16 -10.74 -7.09
CA GLY A 71 -3.13 -10.07 -7.95
C GLY A 71 -2.68 -8.68 -8.40
N LEU A 72 -2.09 -7.90 -7.49
CA LEU A 72 -1.56 -6.57 -7.79
C LEU A 72 -0.37 -6.63 -8.76
N LEU A 73 0.52 -7.63 -8.60
CA LEU A 73 1.63 -7.87 -9.53
C LEU A 73 1.16 -8.26 -10.93
N ILE A 74 0.11 -9.06 -11.04
CA ILE A 74 -0.50 -9.41 -12.33
C ILE A 74 -1.08 -8.16 -12.99
N ALA A 75 -1.83 -7.34 -12.23
CA ALA A 75 -2.37 -6.08 -12.73
C ALA A 75 -1.27 -5.11 -13.19
N TYR A 76 -0.19 -5.00 -12.42
CA TYR A 76 0.98 -4.21 -12.80
C TYR A 76 1.61 -4.72 -14.10
N SER A 77 1.80 -6.04 -14.24
CA SER A 77 2.38 -6.65 -15.43
C SER A 77 1.51 -6.42 -16.67
N LEU A 78 0.20 -6.51 -16.53
CA LEU A 78 -0.74 -6.22 -17.62
C LEU A 78 -0.63 -4.76 -18.07
N GLY A 79 -0.55 -3.82 -17.12
CA GLY A 79 -0.33 -2.41 -17.41
C GLY A 79 1.04 -2.15 -18.06
N ALA A 80 2.09 -2.81 -17.60
CA ALA A 80 3.44 -2.67 -18.14
C ALA A 80 3.57 -3.18 -19.59
N ILE A 81 2.78 -4.18 -19.97
CA ILE A 81 2.71 -4.67 -21.36
C ILE A 81 1.81 -3.77 -22.20
N ALA A 82 0.59 -3.48 -21.73
CA ALA A 82 -0.38 -2.70 -22.50
C ALA A 82 0.04 -1.23 -22.68
N GLY A 83 0.66 -0.64 -21.65
CA GLY A 83 1.00 0.78 -21.60
C GLY A 83 1.88 1.25 -22.75
N PRO A 84 3.10 0.70 -22.92
CA PRO A 84 3.99 1.09 -24.00
C PRO A 84 3.41 0.81 -25.40
N ASN A 85 2.64 -0.26 -25.56
CA ASN A 85 2.00 -0.59 -26.84
C ASN A 85 0.96 0.46 -27.24
N ILE A 86 0.06 0.82 -26.31
CA ILE A 86 -0.96 1.84 -26.56
C ILE A 86 -0.32 3.22 -26.71
N ALA A 87 0.63 3.57 -25.84
CA ALA A 87 1.34 4.84 -25.91
C ALA A 87 2.10 5.00 -27.23
N SER A 88 2.83 3.96 -27.67
CA SER A 88 3.53 3.94 -28.95
C SER A 88 2.57 4.10 -30.12
N TRP A 89 1.45 3.39 -30.13
CA TRP A 89 0.43 3.53 -31.17
C TRP A 89 -0.14 4.97 -31.24
N LEU A 90 -0.43 5.58 -30.08
CA LEU A 90 -0.92 6.95 -30.01
C LEU A 90 0.14 7.97 -30.47
N MET A 91 1.40 7.75 -30.13
CA MET A 91 2.52 8.59 -30.57
C MET A 91 2.78 8.51 -32.07
N ASN A 92 2.52 7.35 -32.70
CA ASN A 92 2.61 7.22 -34.16
C ASN A 92 1.54 8.05 -34.88
N GLY A 93 0.32 8.14 -34.33
CA GLY A 93 -0.78 8.89 -34.94
C GLY A 93 -0.74 10.40 -34.69
N VAL A 94 -0.54 10.81 -33.43
CA VAL A 94 -0.66 12.22 -33.00
C VAL A 94 0.70 12.89 -32.78
N GLY A 95 1.80 12.14 -32.91
CA GLY A 95 3.15 12.60 -32.64
C GLY A 95 3.53 12.52 -31.15
N PRO A 96 4.65 13.16 -30.74
CA PRO A 96 5.20 13.03 -29.38
C PRO A 96 4.24 13.43 -28.25
N ILE A 97 3.29 14.31 -28.56
CA ILE A 97 2.24 14.76 -27.63
C ILE A 97 1.28 13.63 -27.23
N GLY A 98 1.18 12.57 -28.06
CA GLY A 98 0.31 11.42 -27.83
C GLY A 98 0.60 10.73 -26.49
N LEU A 99 1.86 10.73 -26.03
CA LEU A 99 2.22 10.18 -24.72
C LEU A 99 1.48 10.92 -23.58
N TRP A 100 1.49 12.24 -23.63
CA TRP A 100 0.91 13.07 -22.56
C TRP A 100 -0.62 13.07 -22.60
N LEU A 101 -1.22 12.95 -23.79
CA LEU A 101 -2.65 12.70 -23.94
C LEU A 101 -3.06 11.34 -23.35
N TYR A 102 -2.30 10.29 -23.65
CA TYR A 102 -2.52 8.96 -23.08
C TYR A 102 -2.47 8.99 -21.54
N VAL A 103 -1.45 9.64 -20.98
CA VAL A 103 -1.32 9.85 -19.53
C VAL A 103 -2.52 10.62 -18.96
N ALA A 104 -2.95 11.71 -19.60
CA ALA A 104 -4.09 12.49 -19.15
C ALA A 104 -5.39 11.65 -19.12
N VAL A 105 -5.60 10.79 -20.12
CA VAL A 105 -6.77 9.88 -20.16
C VAL A 105 -6.71 8.86 -19.01
N ILE A 106 -5.55 8.26 -18.74
CA ILE A 106 -5.39 7.33 -17.60
C ILE A 106 -5.67 8.05 -16.29
N LEU A 107 -5.10 9.24 -16.08
CA LEU A 107 -5.30 10.03 -14.87
C LEU A 107 -6.76 10.47 -14.70
N LEU A 108 -7.44 10.79 -15.79
CA LEU A 108 -8.87 11.10 -15.77
C LEU A 108 -9.69 9.87 -15.35
N GLY A 109 -9.37 8.69 -15.89
CA GLY A 109 -10.00 7.42 -15.49
C GLY A 109 -9.75 7.09 -14.02
N LEU A 110 -8.51 7.23 -13.55
CA LEU A 110 -8.12 7.02 -12.15
C LEU A 110 -8.81 8.01 -11.21
N GLY A 111 -8.85 9.31 -11.59
CA GLY A 111 -9.54 10.35 -10.84
C GLY A 111 -11.04 10.10 -10.77
N GLY A 112 -11.66 9.72 -11.90
CA GLY A 112 -13.07 9.34 -11.97
C GLY A 112 -13.39 8.13 -11.08
N TYR A 113 -12.56 7.09 -11.13
CA TYR A 113 -12.69 5.93 -10.24
C TYR A 113 -12.52 6.32 -8.76
N THR A 114 -11.57 7.19 -8.46
CA THR A 114 -11.34 7.71 -7.10
C THR A 114 -12.58 8.44 -6.59
N VAL A 115 -13.16 9.35 -7.38
CA VAL A 115 -14.41 10.05 -7.03
C VAL A 115 -15.56 9.07 -6.84
N TYR A 116 -15.72 8.11 -7.74
CA TYR A 116 -16.74 7.06 -7.64
C TYR A 116 -16.59 6.26 -6.34
N ARG A 117 -15.38 5.80 -6.02
CA ARG A 117 -15.08 5.02 -4.82
C ARG A 117 -15.36 5.80 -3.54
N VAL A 118 -14.96 7.08 -3.50
CA VAL A 118 -15.20 7.97 -2.35
C VAL A 118 -16.69 8.16 -2.09
N ARG A 119 -17.51 8.28 -3.15
CA ARG A 119 -18.96 8.44 -3.03
C ARG A 119 -19.69 7.16 -2.61
N ARG A 120 -19.16 5.99 -2.93
CA ARG A 120 -19.81 4.68 -2.71
C ARG A 120 -19.41 3.99 -1.41
N HIS A 121 -18.23 4.28 -0.85
CA HIS A 121 -17.74 3.62 0.36
C HIS A 121 -17.51 4.62 1.50
N THR A 122 -18.22 4.46 2.61
CA THR A 122 -17.92 5.14 3.88
C THR A 122 -16.51 4.77 4.34
N ALA A 123 -15.70 5.76 4.72
CA ALA A 123 -14.32 5.53 5.15
C ALA A 123 -14.28 4.75 6.48
N LEU A 124 -13.28 3.87 6.62
CA LEU A 124 -12.88 3.37 7.94
C LEU A 124 -12.42 4.59 8.77
N PRO A 125 -12.87 4.73 10.04
CA PRO A 125 -12.41 5.80 10.91
C PRO A 125 -10.88 5.84 10.96
N VAL A 126 -10.29 7.04 11.04
CA VAL A 126 -8.82 7.23 11.15
C VAL A 126 -8.22 6.42 12.31
N LYS A 127 -9.03 6.09 13.34
CA LYS A 127 -8.64 5.25 14.49
C LYS A 127 -8.51 3.75 14.19
N GLU A 128 -9.10 3.25 13.12
CA GLU A 128 -9.00 1.84 12.68
C GLU A 128 -7.92 1.65 11.61
N GLN A 129 -7.32 2.74 11.12
CA GLN A 129 -6.17 2.67 10.22
C GLN A 129 -4.97 2.13 11.00
N GLY A 130 -4.26 1.16 10.43
CA GLY A 130 -3.13 0.49 11.09
C GLY A 130 -2.11 1.49 11.60
N ASN A 131 -1.72 1.36 12.87
CA ASN A 131 -0.74 2.24 13.49
C ASN A 131 0.60 2.11 12.75
N TYR A 132 1.04 3.17 12.08
CA TYR A 132 2.30 3.18 11.33
C TYR A 132 3.46 3.23 12.32
N VAL A 133 4.14 2.09 12.51
CA VAL A 133 5.42 2.04 13.22
C VAL A 133 6.50 2.15 12.16
N ALA A 134 7.29 3.23 12.21
CA ALA A 134 8.45 3.37 11.35
C ALA A 134 9.48 2.29 11.71
N VAL A 135 9.55 1.24 10.89
CA VAL A 135 10.59 0.23 10.96
C VAL A 135 11.72 0.69 10.05
N ALA A 136 12.93 0.81 10.59
CA ALA A 136 14.09 1.17 9.80
C ALA A 136 14.47 0.01 8.88
N GLY A 137 14.28 0.19 7.57
CA GLY A 137 14.70 -0.74 6.53
C GLY A 137 13.62 -0.97 5.48
N GLU A 138 13.97 -0.78 4.21
CA GLU A 138 13.07 -1.07 3.08
C GLU A 138 12.87 -2.58 2.84
N THR A 139 13.69 -3.41 3.49
CA THR A 139 13.64 -4.87 3.37
C THR A 139 13.13 -5.49 4.66
N PRO A 140 12.17 -6.43 4.60
CA PRO A 140 11.75 -7.24 5.75
C PRO A 140 12.93 -7.93 6.44
N LEU A 141 13.97 -8.28 5.66
CA LEU A 141 15.24 -8.85 6.12
C LEU A 141 16.01 -7.90 7.06
N ALA A 142 15.87 -6.58 6.94
CA ALA A 142 16.55 -5.63 7.83
C ALA A 142 16.13 -5.80 9.29
N GLY A 143 14.88 -6.19 9.55
CA GLY A 143 14.39 -6.52 10.88
C GLY A 143 14.90 -7.89 11.38
N GLU A 144 15.14 -8.85 10.47
CA GLU A 144 15.73 -10.15 10.80
C GLU A 144 17.24 -10.08 11.04
N LEU A 145 17.91 -9.10 10.44
CA LEU A 145 19.35 -8.82 10.62
C LEU A 145 19.63 -7.87 11.79
N ASP A 146 18.61 -7.35 12.47
CA ASP A 146 18.80 -6.56 13.69
C ASP A 146 19.40 -7.46 14.77
N PRO A 147 20.64 -7.19 15.25
CA PRO A 147 21.28 -7.96 16.30
C PRO A 147 20.50 -7.96 17.64
N ARG A 148 19.50 -7.08 17.79
CA ARG A 148 18.64 -6.95 18.96
C ARG A 148 17.27 -7.60 18.78
N ALA A 149 16.93 -8.06 17.58
CA ALA A 149 15.69 -8.80 17.37
C ALA A 149 15.81 -10.22 17.96
N PRO A 150 14.78 -10.71 18.69
CA PRO A 150 14.79 -12.07 19.19
C PRO A 150 14.84 -13.05 18.02
N THR A 151 15.96 -13.78 17.91
CA THR A 151 16.18 -14.75 16.84
C THR A 151 15.08 -15.82 16.84
N LEU A 152 14.75 -16.38 15.67
CA LEU A 152 13.80 -17.49 15.54
C LEU A 152 14.15 -18.67 16.46
N ALA A 153 15.45 -18.86 16.77
CA ALA A 153 15.94 -19.82 17.76
C ALA A 153 15.50 -19.48 19.20
N SER A 154 15.52 -18.20 19.60
CA SER A 154 15.05 -17.74 20.90
C SER A 154 13.53 -17.86 21.05
N GLN A 155 12.76 -17.64 19.98
CA GLN A 155 11.29 -17.80 20.01
C GLN A 155 10.88 -19.27 20.08
N ALA A 156 11.57 -20.15 19.34
CA ALA A 156 11.37 -21.60 19.41
C ALA A 156 11.74 -22.18 20.79
N GLN A 157 12.76 -21.65 21.47
CA GLN A 157 13.10 -22.04 22.84
C GLN A 157 12.10 -21.54 23.89
N ASN A 158 11.50 -20.35 23.72
CA ASN A 158 10.52 -19.82 24.67
C ASN A 158 9.13 -20.46 24.54
N GLY A 159 8.80 -21.08 23.39
CA GLY A 159 7.58 -21.87 23.22
C GLY A 159 7.59 -23.23 23.94
N HIS A 160 8.72 -23.63 24.54
CA HIS A 160 8.90 -24.90 25.25
C HIS A 160 9.22 -24.73 26.75
N GLN A 161 8.97 -23.55 27.31
CA GLN A 161 8.96 -23.42 28.77
C GLN A 161 7.63 -23.98 29.31
N THR A 162 7.72 -25.18 29.89
CA THR A 162 6.74 -25.61 30.89
C THR A 162 6.62 -24.50 31.94
N PRO A 163 5.40 -24.15 32.38
CA PRO A 163 5.21 -23.14 33.43
C PRO A 163 6.07 -23.48 34.64
N PRO A 164 6.73 -22.51 35.29
CA PRO A 164 7.51 -22.77 36.49
C PRO A 164 6.60 -23.45 37.51
N ALA A 165 7.06 -24.59 38.04
CA ALA A 165 6.39 -25.31 39.10
C ALA A 165 6.11 -24.32 40.25
N GLY A 166 4.83 -24.04 40.49
CA GLY A 166 4.41 -23.19 41.60
C GLY A 166 4.94 -23.72 42.93
N PRO A 167 5.12 -22.86 43.95
CA PRO A 167 5.72 -23.27 45.21
C PRO A 167 4.87 -24.37 45.86
N ASN A 168 5.49 -25.55 45.98
CA ASN A 168 5.15 -26.71 46.80
C ASN A 168 3.67 -26.79 47.25
N MET A 169 2.80 -27.36 46.41
CA MET A 169 1.50 -27.83 46.89
C MET A 169 1.73 -29.00 47.83
N ALA A 170 1.52 -28.77 49.13
CA ALA A 170 1.42 -29.81 50.14
C ALA A 170 0.46 -30.93 49.67
N PRO A 171 0.72 -32.20 50.01
CA PRO A 171 -0.11 -33.31 49.55
C PRO A 171 -1.55 -33.11 50.03
N MET A 172 -2.48 -32.94 49.07
CA MET A 172 -3.91 -32.94 49.34
C MET A 172 -4.29 -34.27 49.98
N GLY A 173 -4.87 -34.22 51.18
CA GLY A 173 -5.50 -35.37 51.82
C GLY A 173 -6.60 -35.99 50.95
N PRO A 174 -6.95 -37.26 51.20
CA PRO A 174 -7.85 -38.02 50.35
C PRO A 174 -9.22 -37.32 50.22
N LYS A 175 -9.66 -37.12 48.97
CA LYS A 175 -10.95 -36.52 48.63
C LYS A 175 -12.08 -37.37 49.22
N ALA A 176 -12.85 -36.77 50.13
CA ALA A 176 -14.06 -37.37 50.66
C ALA A 176 -15.08 -37.57 49.54
N ASP A 177 -15.50 -38.83 49.39
CA ASP A 177 -16.62 -39.28 48.56
C ASP A 177 -17.91 -38.59 49.03
N ARG A 178 -18.36 -37.62 48.23
CA ARG A 178 -19.68 -37.00 48.39
C ARG A 178 -20.65 -37.60 47.37
N ASN A 179 -20.91 -38.89 47.49
CA ASN A 179 -22.08 -39.50 46.87
C ASN A 179 -22.71 -40.59 47.77
N ARG A 180 -23.30 -40.16 48.89
CA ARG A 180 -24.30 -40.95 49.63
C ARG A 180 -25.40 -40.03 50.19
N THR A 181 -26.66 -40.38 49.87
CA THR A 181 -27.95 -39.97 50.47
C THR A 181 -28.39 -38.52 50.22
N MET A 182 -29.57 -38.18 49.73
CA MET A 182 -30.83 -38.88 49.43
C MET A 182 -31.45 -38.31 48.15
#